data_AF-A0A354FUE0-F1
#
_entry.id   AF-A0A354FUE0-F1
#
_cell.length_a   1.000
_cell.length_b   1.000
_cell.length_c   1.000
_cell.angle_alpha   90.00
_cell.angle_beta   90.00
_cell.angle_gamma   90.00
#
_symmetry.space_group_name_H-M   'P 1'
#
loop_
_entity.id
_entity.type
_entity.pdbx_description
1 polymer ?
#
loop_
_entity_poly.entity_id
_entity_poly.type
_entity_poly.pdbx_seq_one_letter_code
_entity_poly.pdbx_strand_id
1 'polypeptide(L)' 'MTGKPLSRREFFEWTKGGLGGAAVSSLMVGEGVAAPPIEPQYAPKAKRVIHLCLCGGVSQVDTFDYKPKLAEMHGKSLSA' A
#
# COMPACT_ATOMS: atom_id res chain seq x y z
N MET A 1 -9.90 31.91 -41.96
CA MET A 1 -9.24 31.19 -40.85
C MET A 1 -7.79 30.93 -41.24
N THR A 2 -6.91 31.91 -41.05
CA THR A 2 -5.49 31.80 -41.41
C THR A 2 -4.68 31.67 -40.13
N GLY A 3 -4.29 30.44 -39.79
CA GLY A 3 -3.40 30.16 -38.66
C GLY A 3 -1.96 30.55 -39.00
N LYS A 4 -1.30 31.31 -38.11
CA LYS A 4 0.13 31.60 -38.22
C LYS A 4 0.93 30.28 -38.21
N PRO A 5 1.95 30.11 -39.07
CA PRO A 5 2.79 28.91 -39.04
C PRO A 5 3.51 28.80 -37.69
N LEU A 6 3.44 27.61 -37.06
CA LEU A 6 4.11 27.33 -35.79
C LEU A 6 5.62 27.45 -35.94
N SER A 7 6.24 28.29 -35.13
CA SER A 7 7.69 28.37 -35.04
C SER A 7 8.26 27.13 -34.35
N ARG A 8 9.54 26.82 -34.63
CA ARG A 8 10.27 25.72 -33.97
C ARG A 8 10.20 25.85 -32.44
N ARG A 9 10.29 27.07 -31.90
CA ARG A 9 10.21 27.33 -30.46
C ARG A 9 8.84 26.97 -29.91
N GLU A 10 7.77 27.40 -30.57
CA GLU A 10 6.39 27.10 -30.15
C GLU A 10 6.13 25.59 -30.20
N PHE A 11 6.66 24.89 -31.22
CA PHE A 11 6.60 23.44 -31.31
C PHE A 11 7.29 22.76 -30.11
N PHE A 12 8.55 23.11 -29.82
CA PHE A 12 9.28 22.50 -28.69
C PHE A 12 8.68 22.85 -27.33
N GLU A 13 8.16 24.06 -27.15
CA GLU A 13 7.48 24.46 -25.92
C GLU A 13 6.19 23.64 -25.71
N TRP A 14 5.41 23.41 -26.77
CA TRP A 14 4.23 22.57 -26.71
C TRP A 14 4.56 21.09 -26.44
N THR A 15 5.55 20.54 -27.15
CA THR A 15 5.97 19.14 -26.98
C THR A 15 6.54 18.87 -25.59
N LYS A 16 7.30 19.81 -25.00
CA LYS A 16 7.83 19.70 -23.63
C LYS A 16 6.71 19.51 -22.60
N GLY A 17 5.63 20.28 -22.71
CA GLY A 17 4.47 20.16 -21.82
C GLY A 17 3.75 18.81 -21.98
N GLY A 18 3.51 18.39 -23.23
CA GLY A 18 2.84 17.12 -23.52
C GLY A 18 3.61 15.89 -23.07
N LEU A 19 4.92 15.85 -23.34
CA LEU A 19 5.79 14.73 -22.93
C LEU A 19 5.95 14.67 -21.41
N GLY A 20 6.12 15.83 -20.75
CA GLY A 20 6.19 15.91 -19.29
C GLY A 20 4.90 15.42 -18.63
N GLY A 21 3.73 15.83 -19.16
CA GLY A 21 2.43 15.36 -18.67
C GLY A 21 2.27 13.85 -18.81
N ALA A 22 2.66 13.27 -19.96
CA ALA A 22 2.61 11.82 -20.17
C ALA A 22 3.55 11.06 -19.22
N ALA A 23 4.76 11.57 -18.97
CA ALA A 23 5.70 10.97 -18.04
C ALA A 23 5.14 10.96 -16.60
N VAL A 24 4.62 12.09 -16.12
CA VAL A 24 4.00 12.18 -14.79
C VAL A 24 2.80 11.24 -14.69
N SER A 25 1.94 11.22 -15.71
CA SER A 25 0.79 10.31 -15.75
C SER A 25 1.21 8.84 -15.63
N SER A 26 2.30 8.44 -16.32
CA SER A 26 2.81 7.07 -16.24
C SER A 26 3.31 6.72 -14.84
N LEU A 27 3.96 7.65 -14.14
CA LEU A 27 4.46 7.43 -12.78
C LEU A 27 3.29 7.31 -11.78
N MET A 28 2.29 8.19 -11.87
CA MET A 28 1.11 8.17 -10.99
C MET A 28 0.28 6.88 -11.15
N VAL A 29 0.24 6.29 -12.35
CA VAL A 29 -0.38 4.98 -12.57
C VAL A 29 0.43 3.88 -11.89
N GLY A 30 1.76 3.89 -12.00
CA GLY A 30 2.64 2.91 -11.37
C GLY A 30 2.62 2.95 -9.83
N GLU A 31 2.47 4.14 -9.24
CA GLU A 31 2.33 4.31 -7.79
C GLU A 31 0.91 4.01 -7.27
N GLY A 32 -0.04 3.69 -8.16
CA GLY A 32 -1.44 3.44 -7.77
C GLY A 32 -2.20 4.69 -7.30
N VAL A 33 -1.61 5.88 -7.44
CA VAL A 33 -2.26 7.16 -7.07
C VAL A 33 -3.46 7.45 -7.98
N ALA A 34 -3.40 7.00 -9.23
CA ALA A 34 -4.49 7.10 -10.20
C ALA A 34 -5.37 5.83 -10.28
N ALA A 35 -5.16 4.84 -9.41
CA ALA A 35 -6.01 3.65 -9.40
C ALA A 35 -7.39 4.01 -8.83
N PRO A 36 -8.50 3.49 -9.42
CA PRO A 36 -9.79 3.61 -8.77
C PRO A 36 -9.71 2.96 -7.37
N PRO A 37 -10.37 3.55 -6.36
CA PRO A 37 -10.43 2.94 -5.04
C PRO A 37 -10.92 1.50 -5.19
N ILE A 38 -10.17 0.54 -4.64
CA ILE A 38 -10.63 -0.84 -4.58
C ILE A 38 -11.77 -0.84 -3.56
N GLU A 39 -13.00 -0.82 -4.07
CA GLU A 39 -14.17 -0.97 -3.22
C GLU A 39 -14.21 -2.40 -2.69
N PRO A 40 -14.28 -2.59 -1.36
CA PRO A 40 -14.43 -3.92 -0.82
C PRO A 40 -15.79 -4.49 -1.24
N GLN A 41 -15.80 -5.74 -1.71
CA GLN A 41 -17.04 -6.45 -2.08
C GLN A 41 -18.06 -6.54 -0.94
N TYR A 42 -17.62 -6.32 0.30
CA TYR A 42 -18.43 -6.36 1.50
C TYR A 42 -18.19 -5.12 2.36
N ALA A 43 -19.24 -4.66 3.03
CA ALA A 43 -19.13 -3.58 4.01
C ALA A 43 -18.14 -3.98 5.13
N PRO A 44 -17.15 -3.13 5.47
CA PRO A 44 -16.20 -3.42 6.52
C PRO A 44 -16.93 -3.52 7.87
N LYS A 45 -16.76 -4.66 8.55
CA LYS A 45 -17.34 -4.89 9.89
C LYS A 45 -16.43 -4.38 11.01
N ALA A 46 -15.12 -4.39 10.80
CA ALA A 46 -14.13 -3.96 11.79
C ALA A 46 -14.01 -2.43 11.78
N LYS A 47 -14.18 -1.80 12.95
CA LYS A 47 -14.03 -0.34 13.12
C LYS A 47 -12.60 0.09 13.45
N ARG A 48 -11.80 -0.79 14.04
CA ARG A 48 -10.43 -0.54 14.53
C ARG A 48 -9.59 -1.81 14.36
N VAL A 49 -8.33 -1.64 13.97
CA VAL A 49 -7.36 -2.74 13.77
C VAL A 49 -6.10 -2.43 14.56
N ILE A 50 -5.56 -3.43 15.26
CA ILE A 50 -4.25 -3.39 15.91
C ILE A 50 -3.34 -4.35 15.13
N HIS A 51 -2.28 -3.83 14.53
CA HIS A 51 -1.27 -4.63 13.82
C HIS A 51 -0.11 -4.94 14.77
N LEU A 52 0.14 -6.22 15.03
CA LEU A 52 1.24 -6.69 15.88
C LEU A 52 2.31 -7.36 15.02
N CYS A 53 3.51 -6.76 14.93
CA CYS A 53 4.66 -7.39 14.29
C CYS A 53 5.41 -8.25 15.31
N LEU A 54 5.21 -9.57 15.26
CA LEU A 54 5.85 -10.53 16.15
C LEU A 54 6.80 -11.45 15.38
N CYS A 55 7.92 -11.82 15.98
CA CYS A 55 8.75 -12.92 15.48
C CYS A 55 7.97 -14.23 15.62
N GLY A 56 7.60 -14.86 14.50
CA GLY A 56 6.84 -16.11 14.49
C GLY A 56 5.30 -15.95 14.43
N GLY A 57 4.80 -14.72 14.38
CA GLY A 57 3.38 -14.43 14.19
C GLY A 57 2.48 -14.72 15.40
N VAL A 58 1.20 -14.35 15.26
CA VAL A 58 0.16 -14.69 16.23
C VAL A 58 -0.50 -16.00 15.82
N SER A 59 -0.42 -17.03 16.68
CA SER A 59 -1.22 -18.25 16.49
C SER A 59 -2.65 -17.97 16.95
N GLN A 60 -3.64 -18.15 16.06
CA GLN A 60 -5.06 -17.99 16.42
C GLN A 60 -5.43 -18.89 17.60
N VAL A 61 -4.84 -20.09 17.64
CA VAL A 61 -5.04 -21.08 18.69
C VAL A 61 -4.46 -20.58 20.02
N ASP A 62 -3.38 -19.80 19.98
CA ASP A 62 -2.64 -19.47 21.20
C ASP A 62 -2.87 -18.08 21.78
N THR A 63 -3.31 -17.13 20.96
CA THR A 63 -3.23 -15.68 21.28
C THR A 63 -4.22 -15.23 22.35
N PHE A 64 -5.31 -15.99 22.58
CA PHE A 64 -6.38 -15.58 23.51
C PHE A 64 -6.67 -16.59 24.62
N ASP A 65 -5.98 -17.73 24.63
CA ASP A 65 -6.18 -18.73 25.67
C ASP A 65 -5.38 -18.39 26.92
N TYR A 66 -6.06 -18.36 28.06
CA TYR A 66 -5.40 -18.25 29.35
C TYR A 66 -4.66 -19.56 29.66
N LYS A 67 -3.33 -19.50 29.70
CA LYS A 67 -2.45 -20.66 29.91
C LYS A 67 -1.70 -20.55 31.25
N PRO A 68 -2.36 -20.84 32.40
CA PRO A 68 -1.74 -20.71 33.72
C PRO A 68 -0.48 -21.57 33.86
N LYS A 69 -0.48 -22.73 33.21
CA LYS A 69 0.63 -23.68 33.24
C LYS A 69 1.92 -23.13 32.60
N LEU A 70 1.84 -22.18 31.66
CA LEU A 70 3.03 -21.51 31.12
C LEU A 70 3.72 -20.64 32.17
N ALA A 71 2.94 -19.98 33.05
CA ALA A 71 3.50 -19.23 34.16
C ALA A 71 4.18 -20.16 35.19
N GLU A 72 3.56 -21.29 35.52
CA GLU A 72 4.12 -22.31 36.41
C GLU A 72 5.40 -22.97 35.87
N MET A 73 5.53 -23.03 34.53
CA MET A 73 6.65 -23.68 33.85
C MET A 73 7.70 -22.68 33.35
N HIS A 74 7.51 -21.38 33.62
CA HIS A 74 8.47 -20.35 33.25
C HIS A 74 9.85 -20.63 33.86
N GLY A 75 10.90 -20.62 33.03
CA GLY A 75 12.27 -20.86 33.46
C GLY A 75 12.68 -22.33 33.65
N LYS A 76 11.79 -23.30 33.41
CA LYS A 76 12.15 -24.73 33.43
C LYS A 76 12.82 -25.10 32.12
N SER A 77 13.99 -25.75 32.19
CA SER A 77 14.61 -26.35 31.02
C SER A 77 13.77 -27.52 30.51
N LEU A 78 13.62 -27.61 29.19
CA LEU A 78 13.12 -28.83 28.57
C LEU A 78 14.16 -29.91 28.81
N SER A 79 13.82 -30.93 29.60
CA SER A 79 14.64 -32.13 29.68
C SER A 79 14.58 -32.81 28.31
N ALA A 80 15.76 -33.04 27.72
CA ALA A 80 15.91 -33.86 26.52
C ALA A 80 15.43 -35.29 26.76
#